data_AF-A0A381YM33-F1
#
_entry.id   AF-A0A381YM33-F1
#
_cell.length_a   1.000
_cell.length_b   1.000
_cell.length_c   1.000
_cell.angle_alpha   90.00
_cell.angle_beta   90.00
_cell.angle_gamma   90.00
#
_symmetry.space_group_name_H-M   'P 1'
#
loop_
_entity.id
_entity.type
_entity.pdbx_description
1 polymer ?
#
loop_
_entity_poly.entity_id
_entity_poly.type
_entity_poly.pdbx_seq_one_letter_code
_entity_poly.pdbx_strand_id
1 'polypeptide(L)'
;MKTKNHKYALLLMVAVSLTATGAMGLAYAQKIDDGMDGYVVGSPDGGAGIYTGNPNECWWDTDDDGVPDMYCLIDTGDTAWMITASALVLFMTPGVAFFYGGLSRSKNATNTVGMVFIVIGLMSVQWVLWGYSLAFGSVDSDANMFMGNLDYLGFNQVSAWAPLGEPGPCEGTWSDYYQMQQMKSEDAGMCSQGWPGTVPHQLFAMFQCTFAIITPALIVGGLIDRMKFSALCIFVLLWGTFVYDPIAHWVWGGGYIGNMDFDPDLSPSYGLDFAGGTVVHISSGFAALAGALVLGRRLGYGKVPMEPHNVPMV
;
A
#
# COMPACT_ATOMS: atom_id res chain seq x y z
N MET A 1 16.65 22.76 -24.18
CA MET A 1 16.83 21.60 -23.27
C MET A 1 16.31 20.34 -23.97
N LYS A 2 17.19 19.52 -24.53
CA LYS A 2 16.84 18.24 -25.21
C LYS A 2 17.70 17.14 -24.59
N THR A 3 17.35 16.68 -23.40
CA THR A 3 17.94 15.48 -22.81
C THR A 3 16.86 14.40 -22.75
N LYS A 4 17.15 13.23 -23.33
CA LYS A 4 16.23 12.08 -23.41
C LYS A 4 15.68 11.69 -22.03
N ASN A 5 16.41 12.00 -20.96
CA ASN A 5 16.10 11.67 -19.57
C ASN A 5 14.80 12.32 -19.05
N HIS A 6 14.43 13.52 -19.53
CA HIS A 6 13.19 14.16 -19.09
C HIS A 6 11.94 13.43 -19.59
N LYS A 7 12.02 12.80 -20.78
CA LYS A 7 10.91 12.01 -21.33
C LYS A 7 10.64 10.74 -20.52
N TYR A 8 11.69 10.09 -20.03
CA TYR A 8 11.56 8.91 -19.16
C TYR A 8 11.03 9.29 -17.77
N ALA A 9 11.51 10.39 -17.18
CA ALA A 9 10.97 10.89 -15.91
C ALA A 9 9.49 11.29 -16.02
N LEU A 10 9.08 11.91 -17.14
CA LEU A 10 7.70 12.28 -17.40
C LEU A 10 6.82 11.04 -17.60
N LEU A 11 7.29 10.04 -18.36
CA LEU A 11 6.59 8.76 -18.54
C LEU A 11 6.40 8.02 -17.21
N LEU A 12 7.40 8.08 -16.34
CA LEU A 12 7.37 7.41 -15.04
C LEU A 12 6.44 8.16 -14.06
N MET A 13 6.45 9.50 -14.07
CA MET A 13 5.47 10.31 -13.33
C MET A 13 4.03 10.11 -13.85
N VAL A 14 3.86 9.94 -15.18
CA VAL A 14 2.56 9.63 -15.78
C VAL A 14 2.11 8.22 -15.43
N ALA A 15 3.02 7.23 -15.37
CA ALA A 15 2.69 5.89 -14.89
C ALA A 15 2.27 5.90 -13.41
N VAL A 16 2.96 6.67 -12.57
CA VAL A 16 2.62 6.86 -11.14
C VAL A 16 1.27 7.54 -10.97
N SER A 17 0.97 8.58 -11.77
CA SER A 17 -0.34 9.22 -11.73
C SER A 17 -1.44 8.35 -12.34
N LEU A 18 -1.15 7.51 -13.33
CA LEU A 18 -2.11 6.53 -13.85
C LEU A 18 -2.41 5.42 -12.84
N THR A 19 -1.43 4.96 -12.05
CA THR A 19 -1.70 4.04 -10.94
C THR A 19 -2.52 4.71 -9.83
N ALA A 20 -2.30 5.99 -9.55
CA ALA A 20 -3.07 6.74 -8.54
C ALA A 20 -4.49 7.11 -9.01
N THR A 21 -4.70 7.37 -10.31
CA THR A 21 -5.99 7.83 -10.84
C THR A 21 -6.85 6.70 -11.43
N GLY A 22 -6.24 5.63 -11.96
CA GLY A 22 -6.95 4.51 -12.58
C GLY A 22 -7.77 3.68 -11.58
N ALA A 23 -7.27 3.51 -10.36
CA ALA A 23 -8.00 2.81 -9.28
C ALA A 23 -9.16 3.65 -8.70
N MET A 24 -9.06 4.99 -8.73
CA MET A 24 -10.01 5.88 -8.06
C MET A 24 -11.16 6.37 -8.97
N GLY A 25 -11.04 6.22 -10.29
CA GLY A 25 -12.07 6.67 -11.24
C GLY A 25 -13.28 5.73 -11.36
N LEU A 26 -13.17 4.48 -10.91
CA LEU A 26 -14.22 3.47 -11.06
C LEU A 26 -15.13 3.36 -9.83
N ALA A 27 -14.64 3.71 -8.64
CA ALA A 27 -15.41 3.69 -7.39
C ALA A 27 -16.55 4.73 -7.32
N TYR A 28 -16.60 5.72 -8.22
CA TYR A 28 -17.59 6.82 -8.15
C TYR A 28 -18.84 6.61 -9.02
N ALA A 29 -18.98 5.46 -9.71
CA ALA A 29 -20.08 5.21 -10.65
C ALA A 29 -21.30 4.49 -10.03
N GLN A 30 -21.37 4.33 -8.71
CA GLN A 30 -22.25 3.34 -8.06
C GLN A 30 -23.66 3.81 -7.62
N LYS A 31 -24.27 4.81 -8.28
CA LYS A 31 -25.74 4.91 -8.20
C LYS A 31 -26.34 5.64 -9.39
N ILE A 32 -26.89 4.87 -10.34
CA ILE A 32 -27.91 5.38 -11.25
C ILE A 32 -29.11 4.43 -11.12
N ASP A 33 -30.19 4.93 -10.48
CA ASP A 33 -31.50 4.25 -10.36
C ASP A 33 -32.25 4.26 -11.71
N ASP A 34 -31.63 3.80 -12.80
CA ASP A 34 -32.25 3.78 -14.13
C ASP A 34 -32.47 2.38 -14.72
N GLY A 35 -32.16 1.32 -13.97
CA GLY A 35 -32.36 -0.07 -14.42
C GLY A 35 -31.55 -0.43 -15.66
N MET A 36 -30.45 0.31 -15.91
CA MET A 36 -29.39 -0.04 -16.86
C MET A 36 -28.05 -0.20 -16.13
N ASP A 37 -28.08 -0.85 -14.97
CA ASP A 37 -26.95 -1.37 -14.21
C ASP A 37 -26.28 -2.54 -14.97
N GLY A 38 -25.73 -2.21 -16.14
CA GLY A 38 -24.96 -3.13 -16.98
C GLY A 38 -23.47 -3.05 -16.69
N TYR A 39 -22.88 -4.14 -16.24
CA TYR A 39 -21.57 -4.60 -16.71
C TYR A 39 -21.62 -6.12 -16.89
N VAL A 40 -21.76 -6.58 -18.14
CA VAL A 40 -21.88 -8.01 -18.44
C VAL A 40 -20.99 -8.41 -19.62
N VAL A 41 -20.24 -9.51 -19.44
CA VAL A 41 -20.24 -10.64 -20.39
C VAL A 41 -20.13 -11.92 -19.54
N GLY A 42 -21.11 -12.82 -19.37
CA GLY A 42 -22.44 -13.03 -19.93
C GLY A 42 -23.41 -13.58 -18.84
N SER A 43 -24.39 -12.75 -18.46
CA SER A 43 -25.29 -12.87 -17.29
C SER A 43 -26.34 -13.99 -17.40
N PRO A 44 -26.76 -14.56 -16.27
CA PRO A 44 -28.02 -14.19 -15.60
C PRO A 44 -27.84 -14.19 -14.06
N ASP A 45 -27.82 -13.13 -13.25
CA ASP A 45 -28.90 -12.16 -13.03
C ASP A 45 -28.40 -10.84 -12.36
N GLY A 46 -27.47 -10.13 -13.03
CA GLY A 46 -27.44 -8.66 -12.97
C GLY A 46 -27.06 -7.98 -11.64
N GLY A 47 -25.97 -8.42 -11.01
CA GLY A 47 -25.31 -7.70 -9.92
C GLY A 47 -24.24 -6.70 -10.41
N ALA A 48 -24.00 -5.62 -9.66
CA ALA A 48 -23.07 -4.56 -10.02
C ALA A 48 -21.58 -4.97 -9.83
N GLY A 49 -21.03 -5.87 -10.66
CA GLY A 49 -19.58 -6.17 -10.63
C GLY A 49 -19.11 -7.29 -11.57
N ILE A 50 -17.82 -7.30 -11.90
CA ILE A 50 -17.17 -8.43 -12.59
C ILE A 50 -16.56 -9.32 -11.50
N TYR A 51 -17.12 -10.51 -11.28
CA TYR A 51 -16.52 -11.51 -10.39
C TYR A 51 -15.11 -11.86 -10.88
N THR A 52 -14.11 -11.66 -10.02
CA THR A 52 -12.68 -11.83 -10.36
C THR A 52 -12.19 -13.28 -10.17
N GLY A 53 -12.99 -14.15 -9.55
CA GLY A 53 -12.57 -15.49 -9.16
C GLY A 53 -11.65 -15.55 -7.94
N ASN A 54 -11.44 -14.42 -7.25
CA ASN A 54 -10.62 -14.37 -6.04
C ASN A 54 -11.40 -14.91 -4.83
N PRO A 55 -10.95 -16.01 -4.18
CA PRO A 55 -11.62 -16.54 -2.98
C PRO A 55 -11.45 -15.66 -1.74
N ASN A 56 -10.48 -14.74 -1.73
CA ASN A 56 -10.20 -13.86 -0.59
C ASN A 56 -10.99 -12.54 -0.63
N GLU A 57 -11.78 -12.32 -1.68
CA GLU A 57 -12.68 -11.17 -1.80
C GLU A 57 -14.09 -11.54 -1.38
N CYS A 58 -14.77 -10.58 -0.77
CA CYS A 58 -16.11 -10.78 -0.26
C CYS A 58 -17.12 -10.65 -1.39
N TRP A 59 -17.52 -11.81 -1.89
CA TRP A 59 -18.62 -11.99 -2.82
C TRP A 59 -19.63 -12.93 -2.19
N TRP A 60 -20.91 -12.68 -2.38
CA TRP A 60 -22.00 -13.53 -1.91
C TRP A 60 -22.96 -13.83 -3.07
N ASP A 61 -23.74 -14.88 -2.91
CA ASP A 61 -24.64 -15.45 -3.90
C ASP A 61 -26.09 -15.20 -3.44
N THR A 62 -26.92 -14.64 -4.31
CA THR A 62 -28.32 -14.33 -4.04
C THR A 62 -29.30 -15.41 -4.56
N ASP A 63 -28.90 -16.20 -5.55
CA ASP A 63 -29.78 -17.11 -6.31
C ASP A 63 -29.47 -18.61 -6.13
N ASP A 64 -28.51 -18.94 -5.25
CA ASP A 64 -28.10 -20.30 -4.88
C ASP A 64 -27.57 -21.13 -6.08
N ASP A 65 -27.13 -20.49 -7.17
CA ASP A 65 -26.58 -21.16 -8.35
C ASP A 65 -25.13 -21.65 -8.15
N GLY A 66 -24.49 -21.24 -7.04
CA GLY A 66 -23.12 -21.57 -6.67
C GLY A 66 -22.07 -20.65 -7.30
N VAL A 67 -22.49 -19.56 -7.94
CA VAL A 67 -21.66 -18.52 -8.54
C VAL A 67 -21.92 -17.20 -7.81
N PRO A 68 -20.92 -16.65 -7.08
CA PRO A 68 -21.11 -15.36 -6.42
C PRO A 68 -21.44 -14.24 -7.41
N ASP A 69 -22.57 -13.58 -7.19
CA ASP A 69 -23.17 -12.59 -8.11
C ASP A 69 -23.03 -11.16 -7.60
N MET A 70 -22.86 -10.97 -6.28
CA MET A 70 -22.85 -9.67 -5.62
C MET A 70 -21.65 -9.48 -4.69
N TYR A 71 -21.11 -8.26 -4.66
CA TYR A 71 -20.03 -7.89 -3.72
C TYR A 71 -20.63 -7.53 -2.35
N CYS A 72 -19.86 -7.76 -1.29
CA CYS A 72 -20.26 -7.36 0.05
C CYS A 72 -20.22 -5.84 0.22
N LEU A 73 -21.03 -5.35 1.14
CA LEU A 73 -21.25 -3.91 1.30
C LEU A 73 -19.96 -3.12 1.60
N ILE A 74 -19.79 -1.99 0.90
CA ILE A 74 -18.69 -1.04 1.09
C ILE A 74 -19.22 0.25 1.74
N ASP A 75 -18.48 0.78 2.71
CA ASP A 75 -18.78 2.06 3.33
C ASP A 75 -18.22 3.21 2.47
N THR A 76 -19.10 4.10 2.03
CA THR A 76 -18.70 5.28 1.23
C THR A 76 -17.89 6.30 2.04
N GLY A 77 -18.16 6.44 3.33
CA GLY A 77 -17.42 7.28 4.27
C GLY A 77 -16.01 6.75 4.52
N ASP A 78 -15.85 5.44 4.73
CA ASP A 78 -14.52 4.83 4.84
C ASP A 78 -13.74 4.94 3.54
N THR A 79 -14.41 4.71 2.41
CA THR A 79 -13.78 4.85 1.09
C THR A 79 -13.28 6.28 0.89
N ALA A 80 -14.09 7.29 1.21
CA ALA A 80 -13.70 8.70 1.13
C ALA A 80 -12.53 9.01 2.09
N TRP A 81 -12.57 8.46 3.32
CA TRP A 81 -11.50 8.63 4.28
C TRP A 81 -10.20 7.96 3.83
N MET A 82 -10.26 6.74 3.31
CA MET A 82 -9.09 6.00 2.83
C MET A 82 -8.43 6.66 1.63
N ILE A 83 -9.21 7.23 0.71
CA ILE A 83 -8.68 8.04 -0.40
C ILE A 83 -7.96 9.29 0.16
N THR A 84 -8.60 9.99 1.09
CA THR A 84 -8.03 11.17 1.74
C THR A 84 -6.74 10.84 2.49
N ALA A 85 -6.75 9.76 3.28
CA ALA A 85 -5.61 9.27 4.03
C ALA A 85 -4.47 8.86 3.10
N SER A 86 -4.75 8.14 2.01
CA SER A 86 -3.75 7.78 0.99
C SER A 86 -3.07 9.03 0.41
N ALA A 87 -3.85 10.07 0.10
CA ALA A 87 -3.29 11.33 -0.41
C ALA A 87 -2.39 12.02 0.62
N LEU A 88 -2.78 12.05 1.89
CA LEU A 88 -1.99 12.61 2.98
C LEU A 88 -0.69 11.84 3.21
N VAL A 89 -0.72 10.51 3.20
CA VAL A 89 0.48 9.67 3.37
C VAL A 89 1.41 9.82 2.17
N LEU A 90 0.88 9.82 0.94
CA LEU A 90 1.69 10.06 -0.25
C LEU A 90 2.39 11.44 -0.20
N PHE A 91 1.72 12.46 0.34
CA PHE A 91 2.28 13.80 0.53
C PHE A 91 3.46 13.84 1.51
N MET A 92 3.58 12.86 2.42
CA MET A 92 4.76 12.75 3.29
C MET A 92 6.04 12.51 2.49
N THR A 93 5.98 11.87 1.32
CA THR A 93 7.20 11.54 0.54
C THR A 93 7.88 12.78 -0.04
N PRO A 94 7.15 13.71 -0.70
CA PRO A 94 7.67 15.05 -0.98
C PRO A 94 8.13 15.80 0.28
N GLY A 95 7.40 15.68 1.40
CA GLY A 95 7.81 16.26 2.68
C GLY A 95 9.20 15.79 3.13
N VAL A 96 9.45 14.48 3.07
CA VAL A 96 10.75 13.86 3.35
C VAL A 96 11.82 14.29 2.34
N ALA A 97 11.47 14.46 1.07
CA ALA A 97 12.38 15.00 0.05
C ALA A 97 12.86 16.41 0.43
N PHE A 98 11.94 17.27 0.90
CA PHE A 98 12.27 18.61 1.36
C PHE A 98 13.08 18.60 2.65
N PHE A 99 12.64 17.84 3.65
CA PHE A 99 13.32 17.69 4.93
C PHE A 99 14.79 17.25 4.76
N TYR A 100 15.03 16.17 4.00
CA TYR A 100 16.38 15.69 3.73
C TYR A 100 17.15 16.59 2.76
N GLY A 101 16.46 17.21 1.80
CA GLY A 101 17.03 18.28 0.98
C GLY A 101 17.63 19.36 1.86
N GLY A 102 16.84 19.94 2.78
CA GLY A 102 17.22 20.99 3.73
C GLY A 102 18.39 20.61 4.64
N LEU A 103 18.37 19.39 5.18
CA LEU A 103 19.45 18.84 6.01
C LEU A 103 20.71 18.50 5.23
N SER A 104 20.61 18.24 3.92
CA SER A 104 21.78 17.97 3.07
C SER A 104 22.60 19.24 2.83
N ARG A 105 23.82 19.08 2.33
CA ARG A 105 24.65 20.22 1.90
C ARG A 105 24.07 20.82 0.62
N SER A 106 24.17 22.14 0.47
CA SER A 106 23.66 22.88 -0.70
C SER A 106 24.06 22.28 -2.05
N LYS A 107 25.31 21.80 -2.18
CA LYS A 107 25.80 21.18 -3.41
C LYS A 107 25.09 19.87 -3.81
N ASN A 108 24.43 19.21 -2.86
CA ASN A 108 23.81 17.90 -3.02
C ASN A 108 22.29 17.91 -2.77
N ALA A 109 21.71 19.07 -2.45
CA ALA A 109 20.27 19.22 -2.20
C ALA A 109 19.42 18.74 -3.38
N THR A 110 19.74 19.17 -4.60
CA THR A 110 19.02 18.74 -5.81
C THR A 110 19.10 17.24 -6.05
N ASN A 111 20.25 16.63 -5.80
CA ASN A 111 20.43 15.19 -5.94
C ASN A 111 19.62 14.43 -4.89
N THR A 112 19.61 14.91 -3.65
CA THR A 112 18.85 14.32 -2.54
C THR A 112 17.35 14.34 -2.82
N VAL A 113 16.83 15.49 -3.26
CA VAL A 113 15.42 15.63 -3.65
C VAL A 113 15.09 14.69 -4.81
N GLY A 114 15.93 14.65 -5.86
CA GLY A 114 15.74 13.75 -7.01
C GLY A 114 15.77 12.27 -6.64
N MET A 115 16.61 11.87 -5.67
CA MET A 115 16.67 10.50 -5.14
C MET A 115 15.38 10.07 -4.44
N VAL A 116 14.68 10.98 -3.76
CA VAL A 116 13.39 10.65 -3.12
C VAL A 116 12.27 10.59 -4.15
N PHE A 117 12.23 11.50 -5.13
CA PHE A 117 11.20 11.46 -6.17
C PHE A 117 11.28 10.22 -7.06
N ILE A 118 12.48 9.69 -7.34
CA ILE A 118 12.60 8.45 -8.11
C ILE A 118 12.11 7.23 -7.33
N VAL A 119 12.20 7.25 -5.99
CA VAL A 119 11.70 6.16 -5.12
C VAL A 119 10.18 6.01 -5.27
N ILE A 120 9.43 7.12 -5.32
CA ILE A 120 7.98 7.10 -5.58
C ILE A 120 7.70 6.25 -6.81
N GLY A 121 8.38 6.56 -7.91
CA GLY A 121 8.21 5.87 -9.17
C GLY A 121 8.61 4.39 -9.17
N LEU A 122 9.75 4.08 -8.56
CA LEU A 122 10.25 2.70 -8.51
C LEU A 122 9.37 1.81 -7.64
N MET A 123 8.99 2.30 -6.45
CA MET A 123 8.15 1.53 -5.53
C MET A 123 6.73 1.39 -6.04
N SER A 124 6.13 2.40 -6.68
CA SER A 124 4.80 2.24 -7.30
C SER A 124 4.78 1.14 -8.36
N VAL A 125 5.79 1.07 -9.21
CA VAL A 125 5.89 0.02 -10.24
C VAL A 125 6.14 -1.35 -9.60
N GLN A 126 7.08 -1.43 -8.67
CA GLN A 126 7.40 -2.68 -7.98
C GLN A 126 6.19 -3.23 -7.20
N TRP A 127 5.44 -2.35 -6.53
CA TRP A 127 4.25 -2.69 -5.76
C TRP A 127 3.16 -3.33 -6.61
N VAL A 128 2.86 -2.73 -7.76
CA VAL A 128 1.85 -3.26 -8.70
C VAL A 128 2.30 -4.58 -9.31
N LEU A 129 3.58 -4.70 -9.69
CA LEU A 129 4.06 -5.90 -10.38
C LEU A 129 4.13 -7.11 -9.46
N TRP A 130 4.67 -6.98 -8.25
CA TRP A 130 4.75 -8.12 -7.31
C TRP A 130 4.70 -7.73 -5.82
N GLY A 131 5.03 -6.49 -5.45
CA GLY A 131 5.18 -6.13 -4.04
C GLY A 131 3.90 -6.30 -3.22
N TYR A 132 2.74 -5.94 -3.78
CA TYR A 132 1.46 -6.14 -3.10
C TYR A 132 1.19 -7.61 -2.83
N SER A 133 1.44 -8.48 -3.81
CA SER A 133 1.25 -9.93 -3.68
C SER A 133 2.18 -10.53 -2.62
N LEU A 134 3.45 -10.13 -2.60
CA LEU A 134 4.41 -10.62 -1.61
C LEU A 134 4.11 -10.12 -0.20
N ALA A 135 3.49 -8.94 -0.06
CA ALA A 135 3.13 -8.37 1.23
C ALA A 135 1.78 -8.87 1.76
N PHE A 136 0.75 -8.94 0.92
CA PHE A 136 -0.65 -9.18 1.30
C PHE A 136 -1.29 -10.40 0.62
N GLY A 137 -0.52 -11.26 -0.04
CA GLY A 137 -1.01 -12.55 -0.55
C GLY A 137 -1.48 -13.47 0.57
N SER A 138 -2.43 -14.37 0.27
CA SER A 138 -3.02 -15.27 1.26
C SER A 138 -2.01 -16.28 1.81
N VAL A 139 -2.26 -16.70 3.06
CA VAL A 139 -1.43 -17.67 3.78
C VAL A 139 -2.11 -19.04 3.71
N ASP A 140 -1.86 -19.76 2.62
CA ASP A 140 -2.47 -21.09 2.40
C ASP A 140 -1.60 -22.24 2.94
N SER A 141 -0.37 -21.95 3.39
CA SER A 141 0.61 -22.94 3.87
C SER A 141 1.60 -22.29 4.83
N ASP A 142 2.16 -23.07 5.75
CA ASP A 142 3.16 -22.60 6.74
C ASP A 142 4.38 -21.93 6.09
N ALA A 143 4.74 -22.32 4.86
CA ALA A 143 5.82 -21.70 4.10
C ALA A 143 5.53 -20.23 3.73
N ASN A 144 4.26 -19.90 3.49
CA ASN A 144 3.83 -18.56 3.06
C ASN A 144 3.76 -17.59 4.24
N MET A 145 3.90 -18.04 5.49
CA MET A 145 3.97 -17.13 6.64
C MET A 145 5.17 -16.17 6.60
N PHE A 146 6.22 -16.52 5.85
CA PHE A 146 7.41 -15.67 5.68
C PHE A 146 7.25 -14.62 4.60
N MET A 147 6.52 -14.93 3.54
CA MET A 147 6.35 -14.07 2.37
C MET A 147 5.09 -14.54 1.67
N GLY A 148 4.25 -13.60 1.25
CA GLY A 148 3.00 -13.91 0.56
C GLY A 148 3.20 -14.65 -0.75
N ASN A 149 2.09 -15.06 -1.35
CA ASN A 149 2.06 -15.76 -2.62
C ASN A 149 2.19 -14.79 -3.83
N LEU A 150 2.05 -15.31 -5.05
CA LEU A 150 2.12 -14.55 -6.31
C LEU A 150 0.74 -14.41 -7.00
N ASP A 151 -0.35 -14.60 -6.27
CA ASP A 151 -1.70 -14.61 -6.85
C ASP A 151 -2.13 -13.22 -7.32
N TYR A 152 -1.67 -12.18 -6.62
CA TYR A 152 -1.93 -10.77 -6.93
C TYR A 152 -0.85 -10.13 -7.82
N LEU A 153 -0.04 -10.93 -8.51
CA LEU A 153 0.97 -10.43 -9.44
C LEU A 153 0.32 -9.55 -10.51
N GLY A 154 0.83 -8.34 -10.68
CA GLY A 154 0.30 -7.38 -11.66
C GLY A 154 -1.11 -6.87 -11.33
N PHE A 155 -1.53 -6.93 -10.07
CA PHE A 155 -2.91 -6.65 -9.61
C PHE A 155 -3.96 -7.57 -10.28
N ASN A 156 -3.54 -8.76 -10.69
CA ASN A 156 -4.48 -9.81 -11.03
C ASN A 156 -5.32 -10.15 -9.78
N GLN A 157 -6.62 -10.36 -9.93
CA GLN A 157 -7.50 -10.68 -8.79
C GLN A 157 -7.55 -9.63 -7.66
N VAL A 158 -7.16 -8.38 -7.94
CA VAL A 158 -7.32 -7.24 -7.00
C VAL A 158 -8.44 -6.35 -7.52
N SER A 159 -9.66 -6.55 -7.04
CA SER A 159 -10.85 -5.86 -7.52
C SER A 159 -10.99 -4.44 -6.96
N ALA A 160 -11.60 -3.56 -7.76
CA ALA A 160 -11.99 -2.21 -7.35
C ALA A 160 -13.35 -2.17 -6.62
N TRP A 161 -14.02 -3.33 -6.49
CA TRP A 161 -15.45 -3.41 -6.23
C TRP A 161 -15.79 -4.26 -5.00
N ALA A 162 -14.94 -5.21 -4.61
CA ALA A 162 -15.17 -6.05 -3.46
C ALA A 162 -14.16 -5.76 -2.34
N PRO A 163 -14.59 -5.77 -1.06
CA PRO A 163 -13.69 -5.74 0.08
C PRO A 163 -13.01 -7.12 0.29
N LEU A 164 -11.97 -7.16 1.11
CA LEU A 164 -11.28 -8.40 1.48
C LEU A 164 -12.03 -9.12 2.60
N GLY A 165 -12.16 -10.45 2.51
CA GLY A 165 -12.71 -11.33 3.56
C GLY A 165 -13.88 -12.20 3.12
N GLU A 166 -14.29 -13.11 4.01
CA GLU A 166 -15.42 -14.01 3.76
C GLU A 166 -16.77 -13.30 3.96
N PRO A 167 -17.81 -13.67 3.19
CA PRO A 167 -19.16 -13.14 3.35
C PRO A 167 -19.80 -13.66 4.64
N GLY A 168 -20.37 -12.76 5.43
CA GLY A 168 -21.16 -13.12 6.61
C GLY A 168 -22.20 -12.07 6.97
N PRO A 169 -23.07 -12.34 7.97
CA PRO A 169 -24.03 -11.38 8.45
C PRO A 169 -23.35 -10.07 8.90
N CYS A 170 -23.98 -8.93 8.60
CA CYS A 170 -23.52 -7.63 9.11
C CYS A 170 -23.80 -7.43 10.62
N GLU A 171 -24.39 -8.40 11.33
CA GLU A 171 -24.73 -8.27 12.76
C GLU A 171 -23.53 -8.67 13.64
N GLY A 172 -23.19 -7.84 14.63
CA GLY A 172 -22.13 -8.10 15.60
C GLY A 172 -20.69 -7.86 15.09
N THR A 173 -20.50 -7.33 13.89
CA THR A 173 -19.19 -6.92 13.35
C THR A 173 -18.80 -5.52 13.84
N TRP A 174 -17.52 -5.14 13.69
CA TRP A 174 -17.07 -3.77 14.01
C TRP A 174 -17.80 -2.72 13.16
N SER A 175 -18.25 -3.08 11.96
CA SER A 175 -19.15 -2.29 11.12
C SER A 175 -20.54 -2.12 11.75
N ASP A 176 -21.13 -3.14 12.40
CA ASP A 176 -22.42 -3.02 13.12
C ASP A 176 -22.35 -2.04 14.32
N TYR A 177 -21.22 -2.05 15.06
CA TYR A 177 -21.09 -1.25 16.29
C TYR A 177 -20.70 0.22 16.05
N TYR A 178 -19.97 0.53 14.98
CA TYR A 178 -19.39 1.87 14.76
C TYR A 178 -19.75 2.51 13.40
N GLN A 179 -20.32 1.77 12.45
CA GLN A 179 -20.80 2.31 11.16
C GLN A 179 -22.31 2.16 11.01
N MET A 180 -22.97 3.31 11.23
CA MET A 180 -24.14 3.84 10.52
C MET A 180 -25.21 2.81 10.06
N GLN A 181 -26.40 2.96 10.65
CA GLN A 181 -27.71 2.38 10.28
C GLN A 181 -28.06 2.36 8.77
N GLN A 182 -27.23 2.93 7.89
CA GLN A 182 -27.34 2.89 6.43
C GLN A 182 -26.89 1.56 5.82
N MET A 183 -26.10 0.74 6.54
CA MET A 183 -25.76 -0.62 6.09
C MET A 183 -26.90 -1.64 6.28
N LYS A 184 -27.92 -1.29 7.08
CA LYS A 184 -29.16 -2.06 7.22
C LYS A 184 -30.15 -1.68 6.13
N SER A 185 -29.78 -1.84 4.84
CA SER A 185 -30.82 -1.90 3.82
C SER A 185 -31.83 -2.99 4.20
N GLU A 186 -33.11 -2.73 3.98
CA GLU A 186 -34.23 -3.50 4.54
C GLU A 186 -34.28 -4.98 4.10
N ASP A 187 -33.41 -5.39 3.18
CA ASP A 187 -33.08 -6.77 2.84
C ASP A 187 -31.66 -7.10 3.35
N ALA A 188 -31.54 -8.09 4.22
CA ALA A 188 -30.33 -8.44 4.98
C ALA A 188 -29.05 -8.49 4.13
N GLY A 189 -28.29 -7.39 4.12
CA GLY A 189 -27.03 -7.30 3.38
C GLY A 189 -25.93 -8.17 4.00
N MET A 190 -25.07 -8.73 3.14
CA MET A 190 -23.86 -9.44 3.55
C MET A 190 -22.69 -8.47 3.69
N CYS A 191 -21.93 -8.61 4.77
CA CYS A 191 -20.72 -7.83 5.05
C CYS A 191 -19.49 -8.73 5.01
N SER A 192 -18.33 -8.13 4.71
CA SER A 192 -17.07 -8.85 4.88
C SER A 192 -16.73 -9.04 6.35
N GLN A 193 -16.36 -10.27 6.70
CA GLN A 193 -15.86 -10.66 8.01
C GLN A 193 -14.33 -10.54 8.12
N GLY A 194 -13.65 -10.20 7.01
CA GLY A 194 -12.20 -9.99 6.98
C GLY A 194 -11.80 -8.54 7.24
N TRP A 195 -10.49 -8.32 7.37
CA TRP A 195 -9.91 -6.98 7.46
C TRP A 195 -9.04 -6.69 6.22
N PRO A 196 -9.22 -5.53 5.57
CA PRO A 196 -10.26 -4.54 5.78
C PRO A 196 -11.58 -4.90 5.06
N GLY A 197 -12.69 -4.94 5.81
CA GLY A 197 -13.97 -5.45 5.32
C GLY A 197 -14.95 -4.41 4.74
N THR A 198 -14.62 -3.12 4.80
CA THR A 198 -15.55 -2.02 4.47
C THR A 198 -15.07 -1.15 3.30
N VAL A 199 -13.91 -1.48 2.72
CA VAL A 199 -13.28 -0.71 1.64
C VAL A 199 -12.85 -1.62 0.51
N PRO A 200 -12.85 -1.15 -0.76
CA PRO A 200 -12.41 -1.96 -1.88
C PRO A 200 -11.00 -2.50 -1.71
N HIS A 201 -10.78 -3.75 -2.12
CA HIS A 201 -9.48 -4.42 -2.09
C HIS A 201 -8.39 -3.58 -2.80
N GLN A 202 -8.67 -3.07 -4.00
CA GLN A 202 -7.72 -2.22 -4.72
C GLN A 202 -7.44 -0.90 -4.00
N LEU A 203 -8.42 -0.31 -3.31
CA LEU A 203 -8.18 0.92 -2.55
C LEU A 203 -7.25 0.66 -1.36
N PHE A 204 -7.44 -0.46 -0.66
CA PHE A 204 -6.51 -0.89 0.38
C PHE A 204 -5.10 -1.15 -0.17
N ALA A 205 -4.99 -1.82 -1.31
CA ALA A 205 -3.70 -2.06 -1.97
C ALA A 205 -2.97 -0.75 -2.32
N MET A 206 -3.71 0.26 -2.77
CA MET A 206 -3.16 1.59 -3.09
C MET A 206 -2.81 2.39 -1.84
N PHE A 207 -3.59 2.29 -0.77
CA PHE A 207 -3.25 2.88 0.53
C PHE A 207 -1.93 2.30 1.05
N GLN A 208 -1.78 0.97 1.03
CA GLN A 208 -0.55 0.29 1.46
C GLN A 208 0.66 0.63 0.59
N CYS A 209 0.45 0.87 -0.71
CA CYS A 209 1.50 1.36 -1.62
C CYS A 209 2.16 2.64 -1.10
N THR A 210 1.41 3.54 -0.46
CA THR A 210 1.97 4.79 0.07
C THR A 210 2.99 4.56 1.20
N PHE A 211 2.77 3.53 2.04
CA PHE A 211 3.73 3.09 3.06
C PHE A 211 4.96 2.44 2.43
N ALA A 212 4.77 1.63 1.39
CA ALA A 212 5.85 1.03 0.63
C ALA A 212 6.74 2.08 -0.05
N ILE A 213 6.17 3.21 -0.47
CA ILE A 213 6.91 4.33 -1.07
C ILE A 213 7.71 5.11 -0.02
N ILE A 214 7.09 5.52 1.09
CA ILE A 214 7.74 6.39 2.09
C ILE A 214 8.89 5.67 2.81
N THR A 215 8.80 4.36 2.99
CA THR A 215 9.77 3.60 3.78
C THR A 215 11.20 3.65 3.21
N PRO A 216 11.46 3.28 1.94
CA PRO A 216 12.78 3.45 1.34
C PRO A 216 13.17 4.92 1.15
N ALA A 217 12.21 5.86 1.05
CA ALA A 217 12.50 7.28 1.03
C ALA A 217 13.12 7.77 2.35
N LEU A 218 12.71 7.23 3.50
CA LEU A 218 13.35 7.48 4.80
C LEU A 218 14.80 6.99 4.84
N ILE A 219 15.10 5.86 4.19
CA ILE A 219 16.46 5.31 4.13
C ILE A 219 17.40 6.28 3.40
N VAL A 220 16.91 6.97 2.36
CA VAL A 220 17.72 7.94 1.58
C VAL A 220 18.40 8.94 2.50
N GLY A 221 17.75 9.38 3.58
CA GLY A 221 18.30 10.30 4.59
C GLY A 221 19.65 9.88 5.18
N GLY A 222 19.80 8.58 5.48
CA GLY A 222 21.05 8.01 5.98
C GLY A 222 22.14 7.88 4.91
N LEU A 223 21.71 7.72 3.65
CA LEU A 223 22.57 7.42 2.50
C LEU A 223 22.95 8.67 1.68
N ILE A 224 22.42 9.84 2.04
CA ILE A 224 22.77 11.13 1.42
C ILE A 224 24.29 11.29 1.37
N ASP A 225 24.79 11.69 0.20
CA ASP A 225 26.20 11.93 -0.12
C ASP A 225 27.10 10.69 -0.12
N ARG A 226 26.53 9.48 -0.04
CA ARG A 226 27.30 8.23 0.04
C ARG A 226 26.99 7.22 -1.08
N MET A 227 25.88 7.37 -1.79
CA MET A 227 25.51 6.48 -2.88
C MET A 227 25.36 7.18 -4.23
N LYS A 228 25.67 6.44 -5.29
CA LYS A 228 25.33 6.83 -6.67
C LYS A 228 23.84 6.66 -6.89
N PHE A 229 23.25 7.50 -7.75
CA PHE A 229 21.84 7.44 -8.10
C PHE A 229 21.42 6.06 -8.65
N SER A 230 22.22 5.48 -9.56
CA SER A 230 21.93 4.14 -10.11
C SER A 230 22.01 3.03 -9.07
N ALA A 231 22.93 3.15 -8.11
CA ALA A 231 23.04 2.20 -6.99
C ALA A 231 21.82 2.30 -6.07
N LEU A 232 21.29 3.52 -5.85
CA LEU A 232 20.05 3.71 -5.11
C LEU A 232 18.87 3.02 -5.78
N CYS A 233 18.71 3.15 -7.10
CA CYS A 233 17.59 2.51 -7.79
C CYS A 233 17.57 0.98 -7.60
N ILE A 234 18.75 0.34 -7.71
CA ILE A 234 18.88 -1.11 -7.51
C ILE A 234 18.65 -1.46 -6.04
N PHE A 235 19.24 -0.69 -5.12
CA PHE A 235 19.07 -0.88 -3.69
C PHE A 235 17.60 -0.82 -3.28
N VAL A 236 16.85 0.20 -3.74
CA VAL A 236 15.43 0.39 -3.41
C VAL A 236 14.58 -0.78 -3.90
N LEU A 237 14.80 -1.26 -5.12
CA LEU A 237 14.05 -2.41 -5.65
C LEU A 237 14.36 -3.69 -4.88
N LEU A 238 15.64 -3.99 -4.62
CA LEU A 238 16.02 -5.18 -3.86
C LEU A 238 15.56 -5.09 -2.40
N TRP A 239 15.69 -3.92 -1.78
CA TRP A 239 15.29 -3.70 -0.39
C TRP A 239 13.76 -3.74 -0.25
N GLY A 240 13.02 -3.13 -1.18
CA GLY A 240 11.57 -3.25 -1.25
C GLY A 240 11.13 -4.71 -1.29
N THR A 241 11.67 -5.48 -2.25
CA THR A 241 11.25 -6.87 -2.47
C THR A 241 11.71 -7.86 -1.39
N PHE A 242 12.93 -7.74 -0.88
CA PHE A 242 13.49 -8.73 0.05
C PHE A 242 13.52 -8.30 1.51
N VAL A 243 13.14 -7.06 1.82
CA VAL A 243 13.11 -6.56 3.20
C VAL A 243 11.74 -5.96 3.52
N TYR A 244 11.26 -5.00 2.73
CA TYR A 244 9.97 -4.38 3.02
C TYR A 244 8.81 -5.35 2.87
N ASP A 245 8.65 -6.00 1.71
CA ASP A 245 7.52 -6.87 1.44
C ASP A 245 7.41 -8.03 2.46
N PRO A 246 8.50 -8.73 2.85
CA PRO A 246 8.46 -9.74 3.91
C PRO A 246 8.08 -9.16 5.29
N ILE A 247 8.64 -8.01 5.67
CA ILE A 247 8.32 -7.41 6.97
C ILE A 247 6.86 -6.96 7.01
N ALA A 248 6.35 -6.36 5.93
CA ALA A 248 4.95 -6.01 5.79
C ALA A 248 4.06 -7.25 5.86
N HIS A 249 4.48 -8.37 5.23
CA HIS A 249 3.78 -9.63 5.34
C HIS A 249 3.73 -10.16 6.78
N TRP A 250 4.87 -10.17 7.47
CA TRP A 250 4.94 -10.65 8.85
C TRP A 250 4.02 -9.90 9.79
N VAL A 251 3.89 -8.58 9.61
CA VAL A 251 3.19 -7.71 10.57
C VAL A 251 1.74 -7.45 10.17
N TRP A 252 1.46 -7.20 8.89
CA TRP A 252 0.14 -6.79 8.39
C TRP A 252 -0.52 -7.79 7.45
N GLY A 253 0.26 -8.61 6.75
CA GLY A 253 -0.23 -9.52 5.71
C GLY A 253 -0.64 -10.91 6.19
N GLY A 254 -0.78 -11.12 7.50
CA GLY A 254 -1.10 -12.44 8.06
C GLY A 254 0.10 -13.37 8.24
N GLY A 255 1.33 -12.85 8.17
CA GLY A 255 2.53 -13.63 8.46
C GLY A 255 2.80 -13.82 9.96
N TYR A 256 4.05 -14.18 10.30
CA TYR A 256 4.41 -14.60 11.66
C TYR A 256 4.08 -13.60 12.77
N ILE A 257 4.50 -12.33 12.65
CA ILE A 257 4.45 -11.37 13.78
C ILE A 257 3.02 -10.97 14.14
N GLY A 258 2.15 -10.80 13.15
CA GLY A 258 0.74 -10.50 13.36
C GLY A 258 -0.04 -11.65 14.00
N ASN A 259 0.42 -12.90 13.84
CA ASN A 259 -0.24 -14.10 14.35
C ASN A 259 0.48 -14.78 15.54
N MET A 260 1.66 -14.29 15.93
CA MET A 260 2.39 -14.81 17.09
C MET A 260 1.76 -14.30 18.38
N ASP A 261 1.16 -15.19 19.16
CA ASP A 261 0.71 -14.92 20.53
C ASP A 261 1.90 -15.07 21.50
N PHE A 262 2.42 -13.95 22.00
CA PHE A 262 3.65 -13.92 22.81
C PHE A 262 3.44 -14.40 24.26
N ASP A 263 2.22 -14.37 24.75
CA ASP A 263 1.79 -14.78 26.09
C ASP A 263 0.35 -15.30 26.01
N PRO A 264 0.15 -16.63 25.84
CA PRO A 264 -1.17 -17.24 25.75
C PRO A 264 -2.00 -17.12 27.05
N ASP A 265 -1.35 -16.80 28.17
CA ASP A 265 -1.97 -16.71 29.50
C ASP A 265 -2.42 -15.27 29.84
N LEU A 266 -1.94 -14.27 29.10
CA LEU A 266 -2.52 -12.93 29.05
C LEU A 266 -3.41 -12.81 27.80
N SER A 267 -4.37 -11.87 27.80
CA SER A 267 -5.21 -11.54 26.63
C SER A 267 -4.42 -11.55 25.31
N PRO A 268 -5.02 -11.96 24.17
CA PRO A 268 -4.32 -12.19 22.90
C PRO A 268 -3.24 -11.15 22.63
N SER A 269 -1.99 -11.59 22.63
CA SER A 269 -0.79 -10.75 22.66
C SER A 269 -0.05 -10.85 21.34
N TYR A 270 -0.71 -10.39 20.28
CA TYR A 270 -0.15 -10.34 18.94
C TYR A 270 0.88 -9.21 18.79
N GLY A 271 1.70 -9.26 17.73
CA GLY A 271 2.56 -8.14 17.35
C GLY A 271 1.73 -6.91 16.96
N LEU A 272 1.46 -6.03 17.93
CA LEU A 272 0.65 -4.82 17.71
C LEU A 272 1.45 -3.72 17.02
N ASP A 273 1.22 -3.53 15.72
CA ASP A 273 1.77 -2.42 14.94
C ASP A 273 0.69 -1.75 14.08
N PHE A 274 0.06 -0.70 14.63
CA PHE A 274 -1.08 -0.03 14.03
C PHE A 274 -0.76 0.70 12.71
N ALA A 275 0.38 1.38 12.64
CA ALA A 275 0.71 2.30 11.54
C ALA A 275 2.17 2.23 11.06
N GLY A 276 2.92 1.20 11.45
CA GLY A 276 4.21 0.89 10.84
C GLY A 276 5.39 1.30 11.69
N GLY A 277 5.27 1.25 13.01
CA GLY A 277 6.41 1.38 13.92
C GLY A 277 7.53 0.41 13.53
N THR A 278 7.18 -0.85 13.26
CA THR A 278 8.10 -1.88 12.82
C THR A 278 8.32 -1.83 11.31
N VAL A 279 7.23 -1.89 10.54
CA VAL A 279 7.27 -2.04 9.07
C VAL A 279 7.92 -0.84 8.39
N VAL A 280 7.73 0.38 8.92
CA VAL A 280 8.25 1.62 8.32
C VAL A 280 9.45 2.14 9.09
N HIS A 281 9.28 2.46 10.38
CA HIS A 281 10.28 3.26 11.10
C HIS A 281 11.51 2.45 11.54
N ILE A 282 11.30 1.30 12.18
CA ILE A 282 12.40 0.41 12.60
C ILE A 282 13.13 -0.13 11.37
N SER A 283 12.41 -0.68 10.39
CA SER A 283 13.01 -1.25 9.18
C SER A 283 13.89 -0.24 8.42
N SER A 284 13.36 0.97 8.15
CA SER A 284 14.10 2.01 7.43
C SER A 284 15.22 2.62 8.26
N GLY A 285 15.03 2.79 9.57
CA GLY A 285 16.04 3.31 10.49
C GLY A 285 17.26 2.38 10.58
N PHE A 286 17.03 1.08 10.75
CA PHE A 286 18.12 0.09 10.77
C PHE A 286 18.76 -0.11 9.40
N ALA A 287 17.99 -0.05 8.30
CA ALA A 287 18.56 -0.08 6.95
C ALA A 287 19.45 1.14 6.68
N ALA A 288 19.03 2.33 7.12
CA ALA A 288 19.83 3.55 7.02
C ALA A 288 21.11 3.45 7.85
N LEU A 289 21.03 2.91 9.06
CA LEU A 289 22.19 2.66 9.92
C LEU A 289 23.16 1.66 9.28
N ALA A 290 22.66 0.51 8.80
CA ALA A 290 23.46 -0.50 8.13
C ALA A 290 24.16 0.07 6.89
N GLY A 291 23.42 0.80 6.05
CA GLY A 291 24.01 1.47 4.89
C GLY A 291 25.05 2.53 5.27
N ALA A 292 24.84 3.28 6.36
CA ALA A 292 25.81 4.24 6.87
C ALA A 292 27.10 3.57 7.37
N LEU A 293 27.01 2.37 7.96
CA LEU A 293 28.15 1.56 8.41
C LEU A 293 28.92 0.98 7.22
N VAL A 294 28.22 0.41 6.24
CA VAL A 294 28.83 -0.25 5.07
C VAL A 294 29.49 0.77 4.12
N LEU A 295 28.82 1.90 3.84
CA LEU A 295 29.35 2.92 2.93
C LEU A 295 30.42 3.80 3.56
N GLY A 296 30.56 3.77 4.89
CA GLY A 296 31.54 4.55 5.62
C GLY A 296 31.21 6.04 5.76
N ARG A 297 32.23 6.84 6.13
CA ARG A 297 32.07 8.25 6.51
C ARG A 297 31.76 9.15 5.30
N ARG A 298 30.93 10.18 5.51
CA ARG A 298 30.65 11.22 4.50
C ARG A 298 31.94 11.94 4.08
N LEU A 299 32.07 12.19 2.78
CA LEU A 299 33.17 12.99 2.23
C LEU A 299 33.18 14.40 2.83
N GLY A 300 34.24 14.71 3.57
CA GLY A 300 34.44 16.01 4.25
C GLY A 300 34.04 16.02 5.73
N TYR A 301 33.63 14.89 6.32
CA TYR A 301 33.32 14.82 7.75
C TYR A 301 34.51 15.26 8.61
N GLY A 302 34.26 16.20 9.53
CA GLY A 302 35.29 16.81 10.38
C GLY A 302 36.24 17.77 9.67
N LYS A 303 36.05 18.02 8.37
CA LYS A 303 36.91 18.91 7.55
C LYS A 303 36.16 20.10 6.96
N VAL A 304 34.85 20.00 6.78
CA VAL A 304 33.98 21.09 6.30
C VAL A 304 32.72 21.18 7.19
N PRO A 305 32.11 22.37 7.31
CA PRO A 305 30.82 22.53 7.98
C PRO A 305 29.77 21.57 7.38
N MET A 306 28.99 20.95 8.25
CA MET A 306 27.90 20.02 7.90
C MET A 306 26.55 20.49 8.44
N GLU A 307 26.41 21.80 8.65
CA GLU A 307 25.14 22.41 9.04
C GLU A 307 24.08 22.25 7.93
N PRO A 308 22.79 22.20 8.31
CA PRO A 308 21.69 22.22 7.34
C PRO A 308 21.82 23.41 6.40
N HIS A 309 21.66 23.18 5.09
CA HIS A 309 21.83 24.27 4.12
C HIS A 309 20.61 25.20 4.04
N ASN A 310 19.43 24.75 4.51
CA ASN A 310 18.19 25.53 4.48
C ASN A 310 17.25 25.09 5.62
N VAL A 311 17.32 25.79 6.77
CA VAL A 311 16.48 25.50 7.95
C VAL A 311 14.98 25.66 7.66
N PRO A 312 14.50 26.70 6.94
CA PRO A 312 13.09 26.79 6.55
C PRO A 312 12.53 25.61 5.74
N MET A 313 13.39 24.82 5.10
CA MET A 313 13.00 23.64 4.31
C MET A 313 12.88 22.38 5.19
N VAL A 314 13.39 22.43 6.42
CA VAL A 314 13.37 21.36 7.44
C VAL A 314 12.17 21.56 8.35
#